data_AF-A0AB34YKH9-F1
#
_entry.id   AF-A0AB34YKH9-F1
#
_cell.length_a   1.000
_cell.length_b   1.000
_cell.length_c   1.000
_cell.angle_alpha   90.00
_cell.angle_beta   90.00
_cell.angle_gamma   90.00
#
_symmetry.space_group_name_H-M   'P 1'
#
loop_
_entity.id
_entity.type
_entity.pdbx_description
1 polymer ?
#
loop_
_entity_poly.entity_id
_entity_poly.type
_entity_poly.pdbx_seq_one_letter_code
_entity_poly.pdbx_strand_id
1 'polypeptide(L)'
;MQYQIGADSQLYDGDDGTLYFGLARKYGTAHSPIKSSIGGGSIDTSDWGVHGSMTWYGSQGFYIDAQAKTMWYRDGLFSSTINNAIANGKHGFGYALGHIPIK
;
A
#
# COMPACT_ATOMS: atom_id res chain seq x y z
N MET A 1 -6.29 6.68 -10.59
CA MET A 1 -6.15 5.31 -11.15
C MET A 1 -5.14 4.55 -10.32
N GLN A 2 -5.19 3.21 -10.29
CA GLN A 2 -4.26 2.41 -9.49
C GLN A 2 -3.65 1.28 -10.32
N TYR A 3 -2.35 1.06 -10.15
CA TYR A 3 -1.58 -0.04 -10.72
C TYR A 3 -0.93 -0.84 -9.60
N GLN A 4 -0.95 -2.16 -9.71
CA GLN A 4 -0.28 -3.06 -8.77
C GLN A 4 0.39 -4.18 -9.55
N ILE A 5 1.62 -4.50 -9.16
CA ILE A 5 2.41 -5.61 -9.71
C ILE A 5 3.03 -6.37 -8.53
N GLY A 6 3.09 -7.69 -8.62
CA GLY A 6 3.74 -8.50 -7.61
C GLY A 6 4.14 -9.86 -8.15
N ALA A 7 4.98 -10.54 -7.40
CA ALA A 7 5.42 -11.89 -7.65
C ALA A 7 5.55 -12.64 -6.34
N ASP A 8 5.26 -13.94 -6.41
CA ASP A 8 5.40 -14.88 -5.30
C ASP A 8 6.40 -15.96 -5.71
N SER A 9 7.20 -16.43 -4.75
CA SER A 9 8.25 -17.42 -4.97
C SER A 9 8.33 -18.40 -3.81
N GLN A 10 8.55 -19.66 -4.14
CA GLN A 10 8.88 -20.69 -3.17
C GLN A 10 10.36 -20.55 -2.79
N LEU A 11 10.64 -20.30 -1.52
CA LEU A 11 12.00 -20.13 -1.00
C LEU A 11 12.58 -21.40 -0.40
N TYR A 12 11.72 -22.26 0.15
CA TYR A 12 12.11 -23.52 0.78
C TYR A 12 11.03 -24.57 0.57
N ASP A 13 11.46 -25.82 0.44
CA ASP A 13 10.60 -26.99 0.37
C ASP A 13 11.32 -28.17 1.00
N GLY A 14 10.66 -28.84 1.94
CA GLY A 14 11.24 -29.97 2.67
C GLY A 14 10.19 -30.73 3.49
N ASP A 15 10.63 -31.76 4.19
CA ASP A 15 9.76 -32.68 4.93
C ASP A 15 8.96 -31.99 6.06
N ASP A 16 9.50 -30.90 6.61
CA ASP A 16 8.86 -30.11 7.66
C ASP A 16 7.83 -29.10 7.11
N GLY A 17 7.87 -28.82 5.80
CA GLY A 17 6.98 -27.88 5.15
C GLY A 17 7.60 -27.06 4.01
N THR A 18 6.81 -26.13 3.49
CA THR A 18 7.14 -25.28 2.35
C THR A 18 7.00 -23.81 2.73
N LEU A 19 8.01 -22.99 2.37
CA LEU A 19 8.01 -21.55 2.57
C LEU A 19 7.80 -20.81 1.26
N TYR A 20 6.82 -19.91 1.25
CA TYR A 20 6.58 -18.96 0.18
C TYR A 20 6.88 -17.54 0.64
N PHE A 21 7.37 -16.72 -0.29
CA PHE A 21 7.58 -15.29 -0.11
C PHE A 21 6.97 -14.53 -1.28
N GLY A 22 6.21 -13.49 -0.96
CA GLY A 22 5.60 -12.61 -1.93
C GLY A 22 6.12 -11.19 -1.79
N LEU A 23 6.27 -10.49 -2.93
CA LEU A 23 6.57 -9.07 -2.96
C LEU A 23 5.71 -8.39 -4.03
N ALA A 24 5.04 -7.31 -3.64
CA ALA A 24 4.23 -6.50 -4.52
C ALA A 24 4.53 -5.00 -4.34
N ARG A 25 4.36 -4.26 -5.43
CA ARG A 25 4.42 -2.81 -5.48
C ARG A 25 3.09 -2.26 -5.99
N LYS A 26 2.65 -1.17 -5.39
CA LYS A 26 1.44 -0.45 -5.78
C LYS A 26 1.77 1.01 -6.07
N TYR A 27 1.13 1.57 -7.08
CA TYR A 27 1.13 2.99 -7.41
C TYR A 27 -0.30 3.45 -7.65
N GLY A 28 -0.69 4.57 -7.07
CA GLY A 28 -2.03 5.11 -7.13
C GLY A 28 -2.04 6.62 -7.37
N THR A 29 -3.06 7.08 -8.05
CA THR A 29 -3.46 8.48 -8.06
C THR A 29 -4.91 8.58 -7.64
N ALA A 30 -5.17 9.41 -6.64
CA ALA A 30 -6.50 9.73 -6.17
C ALA A 30 -6.83 11.18 -6.56
N HIS A 31 -7.98 11.35 -7.21
CA HIS A 31 -8.53 12.66 -7.55
C HIS A 31 -9.76 12.89 -6.67
N SER A 32 -9.73 13.92 -5.84
CA SER A 32 -10.85 14.28 -4.96
C SER A 32 -11.31 15.69 -5.30
N PRO A 33 -12.45 15.86 -6.01
CA PRO A 33 -13.01 17.18 -6.25
C PRO A 33 -13.62 17.72 -4.95
N ILE A 34 -13.07 18.80 -4.40
CA ILE A 34 -13.70 19.51 -3.28
C ILE A 34 -14.65 20.56 -3.85
N LYS A 35 -15.95 20.30 -3.74
CA LYS A 35 -16.97 21.34 -3.97
C LYS A 35 -17.15 22.12 -2.67
N SER A 36 -16.56 23.32 -2.60
CA SER A 36 -16.89 24.32 -1.58
C SER A 36 -17.82 25.38 -2.18
N SER A 37 -18.76 25.88 -1.38
CA SER A 37 -19.75 26.90 -1.74
C SER A 37 -19.15 28.27 -2.11
N ILE A 38 -17.83 28.46 -1.94
CA ILE A 38 -17.11 29.73 -2.15
C ILE A 38 -15.92 29.57 -3.13
N GLY A 39 -15.70 28.39 -3.71
CA GLY A 39 -14.57 28.17 -4.61
C GLY A 39 -14.28 26.70 -4.92
N GLY A 40 -14.15 26.36 -6.20
CA GLY A 40 -13.77 25.02 -6.63
C GLY A 40 -12.26 24.79 -6.49
N GLY A 41 -11.88 23.67 -5.86
CA GLY A 41 -10.50 23.20 -5.80
C GLY A 41 -10.42 21.70 -6.14
N SER A 42 -9.32 21.28 -6.77
CA SER A 42 -9.00 19.87 -7.00
C SER A 42 -7.87 19.47 -6.05
N ILE A 43 -8.00 18.31 -5.40
CA ILE A 43 -6.86 17.65 -4.74
C ILE A 43 -6.43 16.48 -5.61
N ASP A 44 -5.21 16.57 -6.14
CA ASP A 44 -4.54 15.47 -6.82
C ASP A 44 -3.48 14.87 -5.89
N THR A 45 -3.76 13.68 -5.38
CA THR A 45 -2.85 12.93 -4.49
C THR A 45 -2.24 11.77 -5.28
N SER A 46 -0.92 11.61 -5.16
CA SER A 46 -0.20 10.44 -5.69
C SER A 46 0.35 9.60 -4.55
N ASP A 47 0.13 8.30 -4.61
CA ASP A 47 0.60 7.32 -3.61
C ASP A 47 1.42 6.21 -4.25
N TRP A 48 2.39 5.70 -3.50
CA TRP A 48 3.09 4.48 -3.86
C TRP A 48 3.35 3.64 -2.61
N GLY A 49 3.40 2.34 -2.78
CA GLY A 49 3.60 1.41 -1.67
C GLY A 49 4.27 0.12 -2.08
N VAL A 50 4.81 -0.56 -1.07
CA VAL A 50 5.43 -1.88 -1.17
C VAL A 50 4.76 -2.80 -0.15
N HIS A 51 4.57 -4.06 -0.52
CA HIS A 51 3.96 -5.09 0.30
C HIS A 51 4.83 -6.35 0.19
N GLY A 52 5.30 -6.88 1.30
CA GLY A 52 5.89 -8.22 1.38
C GLY A 52 5.00 -9.18 2.17
N SER A 53 4.97 -10.45 1.77
CA SER A 53 4.31 -11.54 2.47
C SER A 53 5.25 -12.73 2.64
N MET A 54 5.03 -13.52 3.68
CA MET A 54 5.77 -14.74 3.96
C MET A 54 4.83 -15.77 4.57
N THR A 55 4.71 -16.92 3.91
CA THR A 55 3.75 -17.96 4.29
C THR A 55 4.47 -19.30 4.42
N TRP A 56 4.40 -19.90 5.61
CA TRP A 56 4.90 -21.24 5.86
C TRP A 56 3.75 -22.23 5.94
N TYR A 57 3.81 -23.30 5.15
CA TYR A 57 2.91 -24.44 5.19
C TYR A 57 3.65 -25.64 5.78
N GLY A 58 3.32 -26.03 7.01
CA GLY A 58 3.87 -27.20 7.68
C GLY A 58 3.24 -28.50 7.21
N SER A 59 4.03 -29.57 7.19
CA SER A 59 3.59 -30.90 6.73
C SER A 59 2.47 -31.53 7.58
N GLN A 60 2.27 -31.05 8.81
CA GLN A 60 1.23 -31.50 9.74
C GLN A 60 -0.08 -30.70 9.64
N GLY A 61 -0.26 -29.90 8.58
CA GLY A 61 -1.45 -29.06 8.38
C GLY A 61 -1.45 -27.75 9.17
N PHE A 62 -0.37 -27.47 9.93
CA PHE A 62 -0.11 -26.15 10.49
C PHE A 62 0.29 -25.18 9.37
N TYR A 63 -0.12 -23.92 9.46
CA TYR A 63 0.39 -22.88 8.59
C TYR A 63 0.48 -21.55 9.37
N ILE A 64 1.36 -20.67 8.91
CA ILE A 64 1.50 -19.30 9.43
C ILE A 64 1.79 -18.35 8.28
N ASP A 65 1.14 -17.19 8.29
CA ASP A 65 1.31 -16.14 7.30
C ASP A 65 1.68 -14.83 8.00
N ALA A 66 2.65 -14.09 7.45
CA ALA A 66 3.07 -12.78 7.91
C ALA A 66 3.14 -11.81 6.73
N GLN A 67 2.58 -10.61 6.91
CA GLN A 67 2.54 -9.59 5.86
C GLN A 67 2.99 -8.23 6.41
N ALA A 68 3.75 -7.50 5.60
CA ALA A 68 4.24 -6.16 5.90
C ALA A 68 3.96 -5.23 4.72
N LYS A 69 3.28 -4.11 4.99
CA LYS A 69 2.94 -3.09 3.99
C LYS A 69 3.52 -1.75 4.39
N THR A 70 4.11 -1.04 3.43
CA THR A 70 4.58 0.34 3.59
C THR A 70 3.98 1.21 2.49
N MET A 71 3.45 2.38 2.83
CA MET A 71 2.84 3.31 1.90
C MET A 71 3.39 4.72 2.10
N TRP A 72 3.65 5.41 0.99
CA TRP A 72 4.10 6.79 0.94
C TRP A 72 3.11 7.62 0.14
N TYR A 73 2.80 8.81 0.66
CA TYR A 73 1.88 9.76 0.05
C TYR A 73 2.61 11.04 -0.32
N ARG A 74 2.34 11.56 -1.53
CA ARG A 74 2.79 12.87 -1.99
C ARG A 74 1.58 13.65 -2.53
N ASP A 75 1.21 14.71 -1.82
CA ASP A 75 0.15 15.63 -2.19
C ASP A 75 0.72 16.82 -2.99
N GLY A 76 0.13 17.10 -4.15
CA GLY A 76 0.31 18.37 -4.87
C GLY A 76 -1.01 19.14 -4.85
N LEU A 77 -1.20 20.05 -3.89
CA LEU A 77 -2.42 20.87 -3.80
C LEU A 77 -2.35 22.06 -4.77
N PHE A 78 -3.07 21.98 -5.90
CA PHE A 78 -3.39 23.15 -6.72
C PHE A 78 -4.84 23.61 -6.43
N SER A 79 -4.99 24.62 -5.57
CA SER A 79 -6.27 25.30 -5.35
C SER A 79 -6.26 26.65 -6.07
N SER A 80 -7.12 26.83 -7.07
CA SER A 80 -7.24 28.07 -7.85
C SER A 80 -8.09 29.16 -7.17
N THR A 81 -8.56 28.96 -5.93
CA THR A 81 -9.46 29.92 -5.26
C THR A 81 -8.89 30.57 -3.98
N ILE A 82 -7.76 30.10 -3.45
CA ILE A 82 -7.17 30.72 -2.26
C ILE A 82 -5.68 30.94 -2.52
N ASN A 83 -5.32 32.21 -2.66
CA ASN A 83 -3.95 32.72 -2.78
C ASN A 83 -3.16 32.54 -1.47
N ASN A 84 -3.22 31.35 -0.86
CA ASN A 84 -2.42 30.93 0.28
C ASN A 84 -2.22 29.42 0.16
N ALA A 85 -0.98 29.03 -0.14
CA ALA A 85 -0.49 27.67 -0.10
C ALA A 85 -0.50 27.14 1.35
N ILE A 86 -1.68 26.78 1.87
CA ILE A 86 -1.80 26.19 3.20
C ILE A 86 -1.71 24.67 3.02
N ALA A 87 -0.55 24.12 3.40
CA ALA A 87 -0.12 22.72 3.30
C ALA A 87 0.55 22.31 1.97
N ASN A 88 1.53 23.08 1.52
CA ASN A 88 2.51 22.56 0.56
C ASN A 88 3.43 21.53 1.26
N GLY A 89 3.57 20.31 0.73
CA GLY A 89 4.63 19.37 1.13
C GLY A 89 4.36 18.42 2.31
N LYS A 90 3.12 17.94 2.53
CA LYS A 90 2.89 16.88 3.53
C LYS A 90 3.28 15.51 2.97
N HIS A 91 4.36 14.96 3.52
CA HIS A 91 4.80 13.60 3.26
C HIS A 91 4.21 12.67 4.35
N GLY A 92 3.37 11.74 3.95
CA GLY A 92 2.80 10.72 4.85
C GLY A 92 3.48 9.38 4.64
N PHE A 93 3.88 8.72 5.72
CA PHE A 93 4.36 7.33 5.72
C PHE A 93 3.47 6.49 6.61
N GLY A 94 3.00 5.35 6.10
CA GLY A 94 2.25 4.36 6.87
C GLY A 94 2.91 2.98 6.76
N TYR A 95 2.90 2.23 7.86
CA TYR A 95 3.27 0.82 7.87
C TYR A 95 2.16 -0.01 8.54
N ALA A 96 1.96 -1.23 8.07
CA ALA A 96 1.03 -2.18 8.67
C ALA A 96 1.67 -3.57 8.70
N LEU A 97 1.52 -4.24 9.83
CA LEU A 97 1.93 -5.63 10.04
C LEU A 97 0.67 -6.44 10.37
N GLY A 98 0.57 -7.64 9.79
CA GLY A 98 -0.54 -8.54 10.04
C GLY A 98 -0.13 -10.00 9.86
N HIS A 99 -0.84 -10.89 10.53
CA HIS A 99 -0.83 -12.33 10.26
C HIS A 99 -2.27 -12.74 9.94
N ILE A 100 -2.45 -13.60 8.93
CA ILE A 100 -3.78 -14.07 8.54
C ILE A 100 -3.83 -15.60 8.73
N PRO A 101 -4.68 -16.10 9.63
CA PRO A 101 -5.00 -17.52 9.64
C PRO A 101 -5.88 -17.86 8.41
N ILE A 102 -5.30 -18.46 7.37
CA ILE A 102 -5.97 -19.10 6.22
C ILE A 102 -6.57 -20.48 6.63
N LYS A 103 -7.86 -20.51 6.97
CA LYS A 103 -8.57 -21.78 7.26
C LYS A 103 -8.70 -22.69 6.05
#